data_AF-A0AAV9DSA5-F1
#
_entry.id   AF-A0AAV9DSA5-F1
#
_cell.length_a   1.000
_cell.length_b   1.000
_cell.length_c   1.000
_cell.angle_alpha   90.00
_cell.angle_beta   90.00
_cell.angle_gamma   90.00
#
_symmetry.space_group_name_H-M   'P 1'
#
loop_
_entity.id
_entity.type
_entity.pdbx_description
1 polymer ?
#
loop_
_entity_poly.entity_id
_entity_poly.type
_entity_poly.pdbx_seq_one_letter_code
_entity_poly.pdbx_strand_id
1 'polypeptide(L)'
;MGLPRAHGPSIFDTCYDLSGFGSVRVPTVSFYFDDGPILTLPAKNFMIPVDGMGTYCFAFAASESELSIIGNIQQEGIHISFDVANNLVGFGPYTC
;
A
#
# COMPACT_ATOMS: atom_id res chain seq x y z
N MET A 1 -10.45 21.20 -5.83
CA MET A 1 -11.54 20.27 -5.46
C MET A 1 -10.89 18.98 -5.00
N GLY A 2 -11.08 18.57 -3.75
CA GLY A 2 -10.54 17.30 -3.24
C GLY A 2 -11.42 16.12 -3.63
N LEU A 3 -10.90 14.89 -3.46
CA LEU A 3 -11.69 13.67 -3.61
C LEU A 3 -12.76 13.60 -2.49
N PRO A 4 -13.99 13.11 -2.78
CA PRO A 4 -15.03 12.97 -1.76
C PRO A 4 -14.59 11.98 -0.68
N ARG A 5 -14.60 12.38 0.59
CA ARG A 5 -14.28 11.46 1.69
C ARG A 5 -15.43 10.48 1.91
N ALA A 6 -15.08 9.26 2.31
CA ALA A 6 -16.02 8.21 2.67
C ALA A 6 -15.72 7.66 4.06
N HIS A 7 -16.71 6.99 4.66
CA HIS A 7 -16.51 6.17 5.85
C HIS A 7 -16.01 4.78 5.43
N GLY A 8 -14.85 4.38 5.94
CA GLY A 8 -14.30 3.05 5.72
C GLY A 8 -14.51 2.09 6.89
N PRO A 9 -14.02 0.85 6.77
CA PRO A 9 -13.87 -0.07 7.90
C PRO A 9 -13.07 0.59 9.03
N SER A 10 -13.34 0.22 10.29
CA SER A 10 -12.74 0.86 11.48
C SER A 10 -11.21 0.83 11.53
N ILE A 11 -10.58 -0.07 10.77
CA ILE A 11 -9.11 -0.20 10.70
C ILE A 11 -8.45 0.83 9.77
N PHE A 12 -9.19 1.42 8.82
CA PHE A 12 -8.67 2.40 7.86
C PHE A 12 -9.29 3.78 8.11
N ASP A 13 -8.45 4.78 8.35
CA ASP A 13 -8.89 6.14 8.71
C ASP A 13 -9.07 7.09 7.51
N THR A 14 -8.52 6.71 6.36
CA THR A 14 -8.41 7.57 5.18
C THR A 14 -9.03 6.86 3.97
N CYS A 15 -10.27 7.27 3.66
CA CYS A 15 -11.09 6.66 2.61
C CYS A 15 -11.80 7.70 1.75
N TYR A 16 -12.06 7.34 0.50
CA TYR A 16 -12.67 8.19 -0.50
C TYR A 16 -13.72 7.42 -1.31
N ASP A 17 -14.80 8.11 -1.67
CA ASP A 17 -15.77 7.65 -2.65
C ASP A 17 -15.26 7.99 -4.06
N LEU A 18 -14.89 6.96 -4.81
CA LEU A 18 -14.37 7.05 -6.16
C LEU A 18 -15.36 6.55 -7.23
N SER A 19 -16.61 6.26 -6.85
CA SER A 19 -17.63 5.64 -7.71
C SER A 19 -17.91 6.43 -9.00
N GLY A 20 -17.81 7.76 -8.93
CA GLY A 20 -18.05 8.67 -10.07
C GLY A 20 -16.82 8.97 -10.93
N PHE A 21 -15.66 8.36 -10.66
CA PHE A 21 -14.39 8.70 -11.31
C PHE A 21 -13.91 7.58 -12.23
N GLY A 22 -13.63 7.90 -13.50
CA GLY A 22 -13.02 6.94 -14.43
C GLY A 22 -11.53 6.68 -14.15
N SER A 23 -10.83 7.67 -13.59
CA SER A 23 -9.47 7.52 -13.05
C SER A 23 -9.20 8.64 -12.04
N VAL A 24 -8.31 8.37 -11.08
CA VAL A 24 -7.85 9.35 -10.10
C VAL A 24 -6.34 9.36 -10.01
N ARG A 25 -5.77 10.51 -9.65
CA ARG A 25 -4.36 10.62 -9.29
C ARG A 25 -4.21 10.45 -7.80
N VAL A 26 -3.31 9.57 -7.39
CA VAL A 26 -2.97 9.27 -6.00
C VAL A 26 -1.51 9.69 -5.73
N PRO A 27 -1.12 9.95 -4.47
CA PRO A 27 0.27 10.25 -4.14
C PRO A 27 1.19 9.09 -4.49
N THR A 28 2.47 9.38 -4.70
CA THR A 28 3.50 8.35 -4.76
C THR A 28 3.87 7.92 -3.34
N VAL A 29 3.87 6.62 -3.09
CA VAL A 29 4.28 6.03 -1.81
C VAL A 29 5.55 5.22 -2.06
N SER A 30 6.57 5.42 -1.22
CA SER A 30 7.84 4.68 -1.33
C SER A 30 8.39 4.39 0.07
N PHE A 31 8.94 3.18 0.24
CA PHE A 31 9.70 2.82 1.42
C PHE A 31 11.19 3.03 1.14
N TYR A 32 11.85 3.74 2.05
CA TYR A 32 13.28 4.00 2.00
C TYR A 32 13.94 3.13 3.07
N PHE A 33 14.83 2.25 2.65
CA PHE A 33 15.58 1.37 3.55
C PHE A 33 16.98 1.94 3.79
N ASP A 34 17.53 1.70 4.98
CA ASP A 34 18.78 2.32 5.45
C ASP A 34 19.98 2.08 4.52
N ASP A 35 20.04 0.92 3.87
CA ASP A 35 21.13 0.57 2.94
C ASP A 35 20.96 1.16 1.53
N GLY A 36 19.93 1.99 1.32
CA GLY A 36 19.68 2.70 0.06
C GLY A 36 18.61 2.15 -0.88
N PRO A 37 18.12 0.88 -0.81
CA PRO A 37 17.00 0.45 -1.62
C PRO A 37 15.76 1.32 -1.40
N ILE A 38 15.07 1.64 -2.50
CA ILE A 38 13.79 2.34 -2.49
C ILE A 38 12.75 1.41 -3.11
N LEU A 39 11.71 1.07 -2.34
CA LEU A 39 10.58 0.32 -2.82
C LEU A 39 9.40 1.26 -3.08
N THR A 40 9.21 1.67 -4.33
CA THR A 40 8.04 2.44 -4.75
C THR A 40 6.85 1.50 -4.99
N LEU A 41 5.76 1.75 -4.27
CA LEU A 41 4.57 0.90 -4.35
C LEU A 41 3.66 1.32 -5.52
N PRO A 42 3.14 0.37 -6.32
CA PRO A 42 2.02 0.64 -7.21
C PRO A 42 0.78 1.10 -6.42
N ALA A 43 -0.11 1.87 -7.06
CA ALA A 43 -1.34 2.35 -6.43
C ALA A 43 -2.17 1.24 -5.78
N LYS A 44 -2.27 0.07 -6.43
CA LYS A 44 -3.01 -1.10 -5.90
C LYS A 44 -2.44 -1.65 -4.59
N ASN A 45 -1.17 -1.37 -4.28
CA ASN A 45 -0.50 -1.86 -3.08
C ASN A 45 -0.67 -0.91 -1.88
N PHE A 46 -1.34 0.25 -2.06
CA PHE A 46 -1.67 1.15 -0.97
C PHE A 46 -3.07 1.79 -1.04
N MET A 47 -3.81 1.65 -2.13
CA MET A 47 -5.22 2.02 -2.26
C MET A 47 -6.05 0.78 -2.57
N ILE A 48 -6.87 0.37 -1.61
CA ILE A 48 -7.67 -0.86 -1.68
C ILE A 48 -9.16 -0.55 -1.77
N PRO A 49 -9.92 -1.32 -2.58
CA PRO A 49 -11.37 -1.28 -2.50
C PRO A 49 -11.82 -1.90 -1.18
N VAL A 50 -12.75 -1.25 -0.47
CA VAL A 50 -13.32 -1.77 0.78
C VAL A 50 -14.77 -2.21 0.65
N ASP A 51 -15.39 -1.91 -0.50
CA ASP A 51 -16.72 -2.35 -0.87
C ASP A 51 -16.83 -2.53 -2.40
N GLY A 52 -17.99 -3.00 -2.86
CA GLY A 52 -18.33 -3.08 -4.30
C GLY A 52 -18.96 -1.82 -4.88
N MET A 53 -18.99 -0.71 -4.13
CA MET A 53 -19.68 0.53 -4.50
C MET A 53 -18.73 1.63 -4.96
N GLY A 54 -17.42 1.41 -4.88
CA GLY A 54 -16.40 2.36 -5.32
C GLY A 54 -15.73 3.13 -4.18
N THR A 55 -15.87 2.68 -2.94
CA THR A 55 -15.08 3.21 -1.83
C THR A 55 -13.69 2.62 -1.82
N TYR A 56 -12.68 3.48 -1.79
CA TYR A 56 -11.28 3.07 -1.66
C TYR A 56 -10.65 3.69 -0.42
N CYS A 57 -9.83 2.92 0.27
CA CYS A 57 -9.10 3.36 1.45
C CYS A 57 -7.60 3.19 1.27
N PHE A 58 -6.84 4.04 1.97
CA PHE A 58 -5.43 3.77 2.16
C PHE A 58 -5.24 2.50 2.99
N ALA A 59 -4.39 1.59 2.51
CA ALA A 59 -4.06 0.32 3.19
C ALA A 59 -3.06 0.52 4.35
N PHE A 60 -3.22 1.61 5.10
CA PHE A 60 -2.43 1.93 6.28
C PHE A 60 -3.33 1.95 7.50
N ALA A 61 -2.88 1.30 8.56
CA ALA A 61 -3.56 1.27 9.84
C ALA A 61 -2.58 1.72 10.92
N ALA A 62 -3.09 2.40 11.94
CA ALA A 62 -2.29 2.77 13.09
C ALA A 62 -1.78 1.50 13.82
N SER A 63 -0.52 1.52 14.22
CA SER A 63 0.11 0.49 15.05
C SER A 63 0.20 1.02 16.49
N GLU A 64 -0.16 0.20 17.47
CA GLU A 64 0.07 0.52 18.90
C GLU A 64 1.54 0.33 19.31
N SER A 65 2.35 -0.26 18.43
CA SER A 65 3.80 -0.45 18.62
C SER A 65 4.60 0.49 17.72
N GLU A 66 5.89 0.65 18.02
CA GLU A 66 6.83 1.38 17.15
C GLU A 66 7.17 0.61 15.86
N LEU A 67 6.68 -0.62 15.72
CA LEU A 67 6.93 -1.44 14.53
C LEU A 67 5.97 -1.08 13.40
N SER A 68 6.55 -0.95 12.20
CA SER A 68 5.82 -0.90 10.94
C SER A 68 5.71 -2.31 10.35
N ILE A 69 4.51 -2.69 9.91
CA ILE A 69 4.23 -4.01 9.34
C ILE A 69 3.91 -3.86 7.85
N ILE A 70 4.69 -4.52 6.99
CA ILE A 70 4.41 -4.61 5.56
C ILE A 70 3.44 -5.78 5.33
N GLY A 71 2.16 -5.48 5.13
CA GLY A 71 1.10 -6.47 4.94
C GLY A 71 1.10 -7.14 3.56
N ASN A 72 0.21 -8.11 3.38
CA ASN A 72 0.08 -8.87 2.12
C ASN A 72 -0.20 -7.96 0.90
N ILE A 73 -1.02 -6.92 1.08
CA ILE A 73 -1.35 -5.97 0.02
C ILE A 73 -0.10 -5.22 -0.45
N GLN A 74 0.76 -4.78 0.46
CA GLN A 74 2.01 -4.12 0.10
C GLN A 74 3.01 -5.06 -0.60
N GLN A 75 2.90 -6.38 -0.38
CA GLN A 75 3.78 -7.39 -0.98
C GLN A 75 3.28 -7.92 -2.35
N GLU A 76 2.00 -7.77 -2.67
CA GLU A 76 1.41 -8.36 -3.87
C GLU A 76 2.05 -7.86 -5.18
N GLY A 77 2.50 -8.78 -6.04
CA GLY A 77 3.12 -8.43 -7.32
C GLY A 77 4.54 -7.88 -7.21
N ILE A 78 5.18 -8.07 -6.07
CA ILE A 78 6.61 -7.81 -5.83
C ILE A 78 7.28 -9.15 -5.57
N HIS A 79 8.41 -9.42 -6.23
CA HIS A 79 9.21 -10.59 -5.90
C HIS A 79 9.99 -10.29 -4.61
N ILE A 80 9.73 -11.05 -3.55
CA ILE A 80 10.40 -10.90 -2.26
C ILE A 80 11.30 -12.12 -2.03
N SER A 81 12.60 -11.87 -1.94
CA SER A 81 13.60 -12.91 -1.70
C SER A 81 14.18 -12.79 -0.28
N PHE A 82 14.40 -13.91 0.38
CA PHE A 82 15.00 -13.98 1.70
C PHE A 82 16.35 -14.67 1.62
N ASP A 83 17.43 -13.92 1.77
CA ASP A 83 18.78 -14.46 1.90
C ASP A 83 19.10 -14.57 3.39
N VAL A 84 18.71 -15.71 3.97
CA VAL A 84 18.89 -15.99 5.40
C VAL A 84 20.37 -16.17 5.76
N ALA A 85 21.22 -16.58 4.82
CA ALA A 85 22.65 -16.75 5.09
C ALA A 85 23.36 -15.41 5.29
N ASN A 86 22.91 -14.36 4.57
CA ASN A 86 23.49 -13.02 4.67
C ASN A 86 22.62 -12.02 5.45
N ASN A 87 21.48 -12.46 6.00
CA ASN A 87 20.49 -11.61 6.71
C ASN A 87 19.92 -10.47 5.84
N LEU A 88 19.61 -10.76 4.57
CA LEU A 88 19.09 -9.78 3.62
C LEU A 88 17.69 -10.13 3.14
N VAL A 89 16.90 -9.08 2.87
CA VAL A 89 15.62 -9.15 2.16
C VAL A 89 15.75 -8.37 0.87
N GLY A 90 15.37 -8.99 -0.25
CA GLY A 90 15.41 -8.37 -1.58
C GLY A 90 14.01 -8.12 -2.11
N PHE A 91 13.85 -7.01 -2.84
CA PHE A 91 12.62 -6.66 -3.55
C PHE A 91 12.92 -6.52 -5.05
N GLY A 92 12.18 -7.24 -5.88
CA GLY A 92 12.40 -7.29 -7.32
C GLY A 92 11.10 -7.26 -8.13
N PRO A 93 11.19 -7.11 -9.45
CA PRO A 93 10.03 -7.19 -10.32
C PRO A 93 9.42 -8.60 -10.27
N TYR A 94 8.10 -8.69 -10.37
CA TYR A 94 7.41 -9.95 -10.55
C TYR A 94 7.54 -10.42 -12.02
N THR A 95 8.69 -10.99 -12.35
CA THR A 95 8.97 -11.63 -13.63
C THR A 95 9.16 -13.13 -13.44
N CYS A 96 8.41 -13.93 -14.19
CA CYS A 96 8.65 -15.37 -14.31
C CYS A 96 9.76 -15.65 -15.32
#